data_AF-A0AAV9SP11-F1
#
_entry.id   AF-A0AAV9SP11-F1
#
_cell.length_a   1.000
_cell.length_b   1.000
_cell.length_c   1.000
_cell.angle_alpha   90.00
_cell.angle_beta   90.00
_cell.angle_gamma   90.00
#
_symmetry.space_group_name_H-M   'P 1'
#
loop_
_entity.id
_entity.type
_entity.pdbx_description
1 polymer ?
#
loop_
_entity_poly.entity_id
_entity_poly.type
_entity_poly.pdbx_seq_one_letter_code
_entity_poly.pdbx_strand_id
1 'polypeptide(L)'
;MFEEQATKVKIISVVIIVGMSAMLAAVVTDHWAVLSPRVERLNATCEAAHFGLWRLCKKSIFMVKEDPQGKGCGPISLPGAKNCSYFKHFTSGEEAEVFEVKTQKEYNISAAAITIFSLFFMILGTLCVIFSFGKGRDYLLRPAGMFFAFAGLCIIISVEVMRQSVKRMIDSDETIWIEYYYSWSFTCACASFTLLILSGAALLLISMPHMPRNPWETCMDAEPDTLD
;
A
#
# COMPACT_ATOMS: atom_id res chain seq x y z
N MET A 1 -3.26 35.13 10.84
CA MET A 1 -2.23 34.08 11.02
C MET A 1 -2.88 32.72 11.35
N PHE A 2 -3.70 32.62 12.41
CA PHE A 2 -4.39 31.37 12.78
C PHE A 2 -5.35 30.80 11.72
N GLU A 3 -6.10 31.63 10.99
CA GLU A 3 -7.01 31.16 9.91
C GLU A 3 -6.27 30.54 8.72
N GLU A 4 -5.10 31.07 8.36
CA GLU A 4 -4.30 30.56 7.25
C GLU A 4 -3.71 29.19 7.60
N GLN A 5 -3.23 29.03 8.84
CA GLN A 5 -2.73 27.76 9.36
C GLN A 5 -3.84 26.71 9.48
N ALA A 6 -5.01 27.08 10.00
CA ALA A 6 -6.17 26.19 10.06
C ALA A 6 -6.63 25.73 8.67
N THR A 7 -6.56 26.61 7.67
CA THR A 7 -6.89 26.28 6.28
C THR A 7 -5.89 25.30 5.69
N LYS A 8 -4.57 25.51 5.90
CA LYS A 8 -3.52 24.58 5.48
C LYS A 8 -3.70 23.19 6.10
N VAL A 9 -3.99 23.12 7.39
CA VAL A 9 -4.25 21.85 8.10
C VAL A 9 -5.47 21.13 7.54
N LYS A 10 -6.56 21.86 7.23
CA LYS A 10 -7.75 21.27 6.58
C LYS A 10 -7.44 20.71 5.20
N ILE A 11 -6.72 21.45 4.36
CA ILE A 11 -6.31 20.98 3.02
C ILE A 11 -5.48 19.71 3.14
N ILE A 12 -4.51 19.69 4.05
CA ILE A 12 -3.65 18.50 4.25
C ILE A 12 -4.47 17.33 4.80
N SER A 13 -5.45 17.58 5.66
CA SER A 13 -6.36 16.55 6.17
C SER A 13 -7.15 15.89 5.03
N VAL A 14 -7.60 16.66 4.03
CA VAL A 14 -8.26 16.12 2.83
C VAL A 14 -7.29 15.25 2.02
N VAL A 15 -6.04 15.71 1.83
CA VAL A 15 -5.01 14.93 1.13
C VAL A 15 -4.72 13.61 1.85
N ILE A 16 -4.67 13.63 3.19
CA ILE A 16 -4.51 12.43 4.02
C ILE A 16 -5.68 11.47 3.81
N ILE A 17 -6.93 11.95 3.80
CA ILE A 17 -8.11 11.12 3.54
C ILE A 17 -8.01 10.42 2.18
N VAL A 18 -7.58 11.13 1.13
CA VAL A 18 -7.35 10.52 -0.19
C VAL A 18 -6.26 9.45 -0.10
N GLY A 19 -5.13 9.74 0.54
CA GLY A 19 -4.04 8.78 0.74
C GLY A 19 -4.45 7.53 1.52
N MET A 20 -5.28 7.69 2.56
CA MET A 20 -5.83 6.58 3.35
C MET A 20 -6.80 5.73 2.54
N SER A 21 -7.69 6.36 1.76
CA SER A 21 -8.63 5.63 0.90
C SER A 21 -7.89 4.81 -0.17
N ALA A 22 -6.82 5.37 -0.73
CA ALA A 22 -5.94 4.66 -1.66
C ALA A 22 -5.23 3.48 -0.98
N MET A 23 -4.72 3.66 0.25
CA MET A 23 -4.12 2.56 1.02
C MET A 23 -5.12 1.43 1.25
N LEU A 24 -6.32 1.77 1.74
CA LEU A 24 -7.36 0.77 2.03
C LEU A 24 -7.77 0.02 0.77
N ALA A 25 -7.92 0.73 -0.35
CA ALA A 25 -8.16 0.11 -1.64
C ALA A 25 -7.02 -0.86 -2.01
N ALA A 26 -5.75 -0.45 -1.88
CA ALA A 26 -4.62 -1.32 -2.18
C ALA A 26 -4.57 -2.57 -1.29
N VAL A 27 -4.80 -2.44 0.02
CA VAL A 27 -4.71 -3.56 0.98
C VAL A 27 -5.84 -4.56 0.81
N VAL A 28 -7.06 -4.10 0.51
CA VAL A 28 -8.24 -4.97 0.38
C VAL A 28 -8.29 -5.68 -0.97
N THR A 29 -7.59 -5.16 -1.98
CA THR A 29 -7.73 -5.62 -3.36
C THR A 29 -6.62 -6.58 -3.76
N ASP A 30 -7.00 -7.59 -4.53
CA ASP A 30 -6.10 -8.70 -4.89
C ASP A 30 -5.35 -8.45 -6.22
N HIS A 31 -5.22 -7.18 -6.63
CA HIS A 31 -4.71 -6.78 -7.95
C HIS A 31 -3.36 -6.05 -7.84
N TRP A 32 -2.38 -6.64 -7.15
CA TRP A 32 -1.03 -6.06 -7.05
C TRP A 32 -0.17 -6.44 -8.25
N ALA A 33 -0.10 -7.74 -8.54
CA ALA A 33 0.59 -8.27 -9.70
C ALA A 33 -0.28 -9.33 -10.37
N VAL A 34 -0.17 -9.40 -11.69
CA VAL A 34 -0.75 -10.48 -12.47
C VAL A 34 0.38 -11.24 -13.12
N LEU A 35 0.35 -12.55 -12.97
CA LEU A 35 1.26 -13.46 -13.63
C LEU A 35 0.50 -14.18 -14.73
N SER A 36 1.14 -14.24 -15.89
CA SER A 36 0.66 -14.97 -17.04
C SER A 36 1.70 -16.00 -17.48
N PRO A 37 1.31 -17.27 -17.71
CA PRO A 37 2.17 -18.25 -18.32
C PRO A 37 2.27 -17.97 -19.82
N ARG A 38 3.27 -18.56 -20.46
CA ARG A 38 3.39 -18.52 -21.92
C ARG A 38 2.37 -19.45 -22.55
N VAL A 39 1.61 -18.95 -23.51
CA VAL A 39 0.68 -19.77 -24.29
C VAL A 39 1.37 -20.21 -25.58
N GLU A 40 1.68 -21.51 -25.67
CA GLU A 40 2.28 -22.09 -26.88
C GLU A 40 1.24 -22.66 -27.86
N ARG A 41 0.00 -22.90 -27.41
CA ARG A 41 -1.09 -23.44 -28.24
C ARG A 41 -2.35 -22.60 -28.16
N LEU A 42 -2.90 -22.21 -29.32
CA LEU A 42 -4.25 -21.67 -29.43
C LEU A 42 -5.30 -22.77 -29.16
N ASN A 43 -6.48 -22.40 -28.64
CA ASN A 43 -7.54 -23.30 -28.14
C ASN A 43 -7.25 -24.03 -26.82
N ALA A 44 -6.29 -23.54 -26.03
CA ALA A 44 -6.04 -24.04 -24.67
C ALA A 44 -6.66 -23.11 -23.61
N THR A 45 -6.99 -23.69 -22.46
CA THR A 45 -7.29 -22.92 -21.25
C THR A 45 -5.97 -22.36 -20.69
N CYS A 46 -5.90 -21.04 -20.54
CA CYS A 46 -4.79 -20.33 -19.94
C CYS A 46 -5.16 -19.95 -18.49
N GLU A 47 -4.29 -20.22 -17.53
CA GLU A 47 -4.50 -19.84 -16.14
C GLU A 47 -3.70 -18.57 -15.83
N ALA A 48 -4.37 -17.45 -15.61
CA ALA A 48 -3.75 -16.23 -15.09
C ALA A 48 -3.89 -16.18 -13.57
N ALA A 49 -2.84 -15.77 -12.86
CA ALA A 49 -2.85 -15.66 -11.40
C ALA A 49 -2.78 -14.20 -10.95
N HIS A 50 -3.66 -13.83 -10.02
CA HIS A 50 -3.68 -12.54 -9.34
C HIS A 50 -3.12 -12.66 -7.95
N PHE A 51 -2.10 -11.84 -7.66
CA PHE A 51 -1.53 -11.71 -6.34
C PHE A 51 -2.18 -10.55 -5.61
N GLY A 52 -2.88 -10.91 -4.53
CA GLY A 52 -3.22 -10.01 -3.45
C GLY A 52 -2.31 -10.23 -2.25
N LEU A 53 -2.43 -9.35 -1.27
CA LEU A 53 -1.74 -9.50 0.01
C LEU A 53 -2.33 -10.66 0.82
N TRP A 54 -3.65 -10.87 0.75
CA TRP A 54 -4.37 -11.85 1.56
C TRP A 54 -4.78 -13.11 0.78
N ARG A 55 -5.01 -12.96 -0.52
CA ARG A 55 -5.60 -14.00 -1.37
C ARG A 55 -4.79 -14.15 -2.65
N LEU A 56 -4.79 -15.38 -3.17
CA LEU A 56 -4.35 -15.70 -4.52
C LEU A 56 -5.59 -16.10 -5.32
N CYS A 57 -5.87 -15.38 -6.41
CA CYS A 57 -6.98 -15.71 -7.29
C CYS A 57 -6.45 -16.19 -8.64
N LYS A 58 -6.72 -17.44 -8.99
CA LYS A 58 -6.47 -17.97 -10.32
C LYS A 58 -7.72 -17.79 -11.17
N LYS A 59 -7.53 -17.32 -12.40
CA LYS A 59 -8.60 -17.16 -13.40
C LYS A 59 -8.24 -17.98 -14.62
N SER A 60 -9.08 -18.96 -14.95
CA SER A 60 -8.94 -19.73 -16.19
C SER A 60 -9.68 -19.03 -17.33
N ILE A 61 -8.96 -18.73 -18.40
CA ILE A 61 -9.45 -18.00 -19.57
C ILE A 61 -9.27 -18.93 -20.79
N PHE A 62 -10.33 -19.10 -21.57
CA PHE A 62 -10.25 -19.89 -22.81
C PHE A 62 -9.73 -19.02 -23.96
N MET A 63 -8.57 -19.38 -24.52
CA MET A 63 -7.91 -18.59 -25.57
C MET A 63 -8.49 -18.94 -26.94
N VAL A 64 -9.34 -18.06 -27.49
CA VAL A 64 -9.96 -18.21 -28.83
C VAL A 64 -9.22 -17.41 -29.90
N LYS A 65 -8.45 -16.38 -29.52
CA LYS A 65 -7.67 -15.52 -30.43
C LYS A 65 -6.27 -15.29 -29.88
N GLU A 66 -5.32 -15.13 -30.78
CA GLU A 66 -3.94 -14.70 -30.47
C GLU A 66 -3.97 -13.27 -29.92
N ASP A 67 -3.26 -13.03 -28.82
CA ASP A 67 -3.25 -11.72 -28.17
C ASP A 67 -2.39 -10.74 -28.99
N PRO A 68 -2.91 -9.56 -29.39
CA PRO A 68 -2.15 -8.57 -30.16
C PRO A 68 -0.96 -7.95 -29.39
N GLN A 69 -0.86 -8.13 -28.06
CA GLN A 69 0.18 -7.50 -27.22
C GLN A 69 1.31 -8.44 -26.74
N GLY A 70 1.23 -9.76 -26.94
CA GLY A 70 2.27 -10.68 -26.47
C GLY A 70 1.87 -12.17 -26.46
N LYS A 71 2.73 -13.04 -25.88
CA LYS A 71 2.51 -14.50 -25.78
C LYS A 71 1.81 -14.93 -24.47
N GLY A 72 1.22 -13.98 -23.73
CA GLY A 72 0.50 -14.22 -22.48
C GLY A 72 -0.97 -14.62 -22.68
N CYS A 73 -1.66 -14.94 -21.58
CA CYS A 73 -3.13 -14.96 -21.55
C CYS A 73 -3.61 -13.55 -21.88
N GLY A 74 -4.53 -13.40 -22.84
CA GLY A 74 -5.10 -12.10 -23.22
C GLY A 74 -5.74 -11.31 -22.06
N PRO A 75 -6.32 -10.13 -22.31
CA PRO A 75 -6.69 -9.18 -21.27
C PRO A 75 -7.65 -9.78 -20.22
N ILE A 76 -7.40 -9.45 -18.95
CA ILE A 76 -8.12 -9.98 -17.77
C ILE A 76 -9.64 -9.74 -17.84
N SER A 77 -10.10 -8.79 -18.65
CA SER A 77 -11.52 -8.49 -18.87
C SER A 77 -12.29 -9.65 -19.53
N LEU A 78 -11.60 -10.67 -20.06
CA LEU A 78 -12.27 -11.84 -20.62
C LEU A 78 -13.04 -12.64 -19.54
N PRO A 79 -14.24 -13.15 -19.82
CA PRO A 79 -14.97 -14.01 -18.90
C PRO A 79 -14.24 -15.35 -18.70
N GLY A 80 -14.23 -15.86 -17.47
CA GLY A 80 -13.49 -17.06 -17.11
C GLY A 80 -13.83 -17.54 -15.69
N ALA A 81 -13.52 -18.79 -15.37
CA ALA A 81 -13.78 -19.33 -14.04
C ALA A 81 -12.74 -18.77 -13.04
N LYS A 82 -13.22 -18.26 -11.91
CA LYS A 82 -12.39 -17.62 -10.88
C LYS A 82 -12.33 -18.52 -9.65
N ASN A 83 -11.14 -19.02 -9.33
CA ASN A 83 -10.89 -19.78 -8.12
C ASN A 83 -9.95 -18.97 -7.21
N CYS A 84 -10.45 -18.56 -6.05
CA CYS A 84 -9.69 -17.77 -5.08
C CYS A 84 -9.44 -18.58 -3.82
N SER A 85 -8.18 -18.70 -3.43
CA SER A 85 -7.77 -19.32 -2.19
C SER A 85 -7.02 -18.31 -1.31
N TYR A 86 -7.24 -18.40 0.00
CA TYR A 86 -6.45 -17.66 0.98
C TYR A 86 -5.14 -18.40 1.23
N PHE A 87 -4.08 -17.65 1.56
CA PHE A 87 -2.85 -18.25 2.06
C PHE A 87 -3.13 -18.98 3.39
N LYS A 88 -3.20 -20.31 3.35
CA LYS A 88 -3.38 -21.14 4.55
C LYS A 88 -2.11 -21.07 5.41
N HIS A 89 -2.24 -20.49 6.61
CA HIS A 89 -1.13 -20.33 7.55
C HIS A 89 -0.73 -21.66 8.22
N PHE A 90 -1.61 -22.66 8.24
CA PHE A 90 -1.35 -24.04 8.68
C PHE A 90 -1.93 -25.02 7.65
N THR A 91 -1.15 -26.00 7.20
CA THR A 91 -1.58 -27.03 6.23
C THR A 91 -1.68 -28.38 6.95
N SER A 92 -2.86 -29.04 6.90
CA SER A 92 -2.95 -30.47 7.20
C SER A 92 -2.36 -31.26 6.03
N GLY A 93 -1.56 -32.28 6.35
CA GLY A 93 -0.56 -32.88 5.46
C GLY A 93 -1.08 -33.81 4.36
N GLU A 94 -1.96 -33.35 3.47
CA GLU A 94 -2.44 -34.20 2.35
C GLU A 94 -2.51 -33.53 0.97
N GLU A 95 -2.09 -32.27 0.82
CA GLU A 95 -1.93 -31.59 -0.50
C GLU A 95 -0.49 -31.10 -0.73
N ALA A 96 0.49 -31.85 -0.23
CA ALA A 96 1.89 -31.42 -0.14
C ALA A 96 2.78 -31.76 -1.36
N GLU A 97 2.22 -32.01 -2.55
CA GLU A 97 3.03 -32.41 -3.72
C GLU A 97 3.02 -31.46 -4.93
N VAL A 98 2.28 -30.33 -4.93
CA VAL A 98 2.42 -29.32 -6.02
C VAL A 98 2.29 -27.87 -5.51
N PHE A 99 2.96 -27.55 -4.42
CA PHE A 99 3.24 -26.15 -4.05
C PHE A 99 4.45 -26.09 -3.12
N GLU A 100 5.62 -26.44 -3.64
CA GLU A 100 6.91 -26.38 -2.94
C GLU A 100 7.40 -24.93 -2.77
N VAL A 101 6.54 -24.06 -2.25
CA VAL A 101 6.82 -22.65 -2.04
C VAL A 101 6.88 -22.33 -0.55
N LYS A 102 7.82 -22.98 0.14
CA LYS A 102 8.22 -22.58 1.51
C LYS A 102 8.67 -21.11 1.54
N THR A 103 9.18 -20.56 0.43
CA THR A 103 9.64 -19.16 0.33
C THR A 103 8.55 -18.15 -0.02
N GLN A 104 7.41 -18.51 -0.61
CA GLN A 104 6.35 -17.53 -0.96
C GLN A 104 5.49 -17.17 0.24
N LYS A 105 5.24 -18.15 1.10
CA LYS A 105 4.40 -18.00 2.29
C LYS A 105 5.02 -16.99 3.26
N GLU A 106 6.32 -17.09 3.51
CA GLU A 106 7.02 -16.25 4.48
C GLU A 106 7.06 -14.78 4.06
N TYR A 107 7.37 -14.48 2.79
CA TYR A 107 7.45 -13.10 2.32
C TYR A 107 6.06 -12.44 2.25
N ASN A 108 5.01 -13.17 1.83
CA ASN A 108 3.67 -12.59 1.83
C ASN A 108 3.13 -12.38 3.26
N ILE A 109 3.44 -13.28 4.20
CA ILE A 109 3.14 -13.09 5.62
C ILE A 109 3.83 -11.83 6.16
N SER A 110 5.11 -11.63 5.81
CA SER A 110 5.85 -10.45 6.23
C SER A 110 5.26 -9.16 5.64
N ALA A 111 4.87 -9.16 4.36
CA ALA A 111 4.21 -8.03 3.71
C ALA A 111 2.87 -7.70 4.38
N ALA A 112 2.04 -8.72 4.67
CA ALA A 112 0.79 -8.57 5.39
C ALA A 112 0.98 -8.00 6.81
N ALA A 113 1.94 -8.53 7.57
CA ALA A 113 2.26 -8.03 8.91
C ALA A 113 2.66 -6.55 8.90
N ILE A 114 3.51 -6.14 7.95
CA ILE A 114 3.93 -4.74 7.79
C ILE A 114 2.75 -3.84 7.44
N THR A 115 1.82 -4.29 6.59
CA THR A 115 0.61 -3.49 6.31
C THR A 115 -0.30 -3.34 7.54
N ILE A 116 -0.36 -4.34 8.43
CA ILE A 116 -1.11 -4.21 9.69
C ILE A 116 -0.49 -3.11 10.56
N PHE A 117 0.84 -3.07 10.71
CA PHE A 117 1.51 -1.97 11.41
C PHE A 117 1.26 -0.62 10.75
N SER A 118 1.26 -0.57 9.42
CA SER A 118 0.90 0.63 8.68
C SER A 118 -0.53 1.10 8.96
N LEU A 119 -1.51 0.19 8.97
CA LEU A 119 -2.90 0.48 9.32
C LEU A 119 -3.01 1.01 10.76
N PHE A 120 -2.27 0.40 11.69
CA PHE A 120 -2.22 0.84 13.09
C PHE A 120 -1.69 2.28 13.23
N PHE A 121 -0.57 2.62 12.57
CA PHE A 121 -0.05 3.99 12.58
C PHE A 121 -1.01 4.98 11.93
N MET A 122 -1.71 4.62 10.85
CA MET A 122 -2.75 5.49 10.30
C MET A 122 -3.90 5.74 11.28
N ILE A 123 -4.33 4.72 12.03
CA ILE A 123 -5.39 4.89 13.04
C ILE A 123 -4.92 5.84 14.15
N LEU A 124 -3.70 5.67 14.65
CA LEU A 124 -3.13 6.59 15.63
C LEU A 124 -3.00 8.02 15.08
N GLY A 125 -2.51 8.17 13.85
CA GLY A 125 -2.37 9.46 13.18
C GLY A 125 -3.72 10.17 12.99
N THR A 126 -4.76 9.45 12.57
CA THR A 126 -6.10 10.01 12.42
C THR A 126 -6.72 10.43 13.74
N LEU A 127 -6.55 9.64 14.80
CA LEU A 127 -6.96 10.03 16.15
C LEU A 127 -6.27 11.33 16.59
N CYS A 128 -4.96 11.48 16.37
CA CYS A 128 -4.24 12.70 16.69
C CYS A 128 -4.76 13.92 15.92
N VAL A 129 -5.06 13.78 14.61
CA VAL A 129 -5.65 14.87 13.82
C VAL A 129 -7.04 15.25 14.30
N ILE A 130 -7.91 14.26 14.57
CA ILE A 130 -9.27 14.51 15.06
C ILE A 130 -9.24 15.24 16.40
N PHE A 131 -8.39 14.81 17.33
CA PHE A 131 -8.25 15.46 18.63
C PHE A 131 -7.60 16.85 18.54
N SER A 132 -6.80 17.12 17.51
CA SER A 132 -6.20 18.43 17.28
C SER A 132 -7.22 19.50 16.91
N PHE A 133 -8.38 19.15 16.34
CA PHE A 133 -9.44 20.13 16.08
C PHE A 133 -10.14 20.63 17.35
N GLY A 134 -9.84 20.02 18.51
CA GLY A 134 -10.28 20.53 19.81
C GLY A 134 -9.54 21.82 20.21
N LYS A 135 -10.21 22.71 20.95
CA LYS A 135 -9.63 23.97 21.44
C LYS A 135 -8.28 23.74 22.14
N GLY A 136 -7.23 24.43 21.66
CA GLY A 136 -5.91 24.51 22.31
C GLY A 136 -5.02 23.26 22.19
N ARG A 137 -5.28 22.37 21.22
CA ARG A 137 -4.56 21.08 21.09
C ARG A 137 -3.70 20.95 19.83
N ASP A 138 -3.24 22.06 19.27
CA ASP A 138 -2.44 22.09 18.04
C ASP A 138 -1.09 21.34 18.15
N TYR A 139 -0.59 21.15 19.37
CA TYR A 139 0.60 20.34 19.63
C TYR A 139 0.46 18.87 19.20
N LEU A 140 -0.77 18.36 19.03
CA LEU A 140 -1.04 16.99 18.55
C LEU A 140 -0.77 16.80 17.06
N LEU A 141 -0.61 17.87 16.28
CA LEU A 141 -0.28 17.78 14.85
C LEU A 141 1.14 17.22 14.61
N ARG A 142 2.06 17.44 15.56
CA ARG A 142 3.44 16.92 15.49
C ARG A 142 3.48 15.38 15.51
N PRO A 143 2.91 14.69 16.53
CA PRO A 143 2.85 13.23 16.53
C PRO A 143 1.98 12.68 15.40
N ALA A 144 0.91 13.39 14.99
CA ALA A 144 0.12 13.00 13.83
C ALA A 144 0.97 12.90 12.55
N GLY A 145 1.76 13.93 12.25
CA GLY A 145 2.65 13.95 11.09
C GLY A 145 3.68 12.82 11.12
N MET A 146 4.24 12.51 12.29
CA MET A 146 5.15 11.37 12.46
C MET A 146 4.46 10.03 12.15
N PHE A 147 3.27 9.79 12.70
CA PHE A 147 2.55 8.54 12.46
C PHE A 147 2.17 8.35 10.98
N PHE A 148 1.76 9.40 10.28
CA PHE A 148 1.50 9.31 8.84
C PHE A 148 2.77 9.07 8.02
N ALA A 149 3.90 9.66 8.41
CA ALA A 149 5.17 9.38 7.76
C ALA A 149 5.60 7.91 7.96
N PHE A 150 5.50 7.39 9.19
CA PHE A 150 5.77 5.98 9.47
C PHE A 150 4.82 5.03 8.73
N ALA A 151 3.53 5.36 8.67
CA ALA A 151 2.58 4.60 7.86
C ALA A 151 3.00 4.56 6.39
N GLY A 152 3.37 5.70 5.81
CA GLY A 152 3.92 5.76 4.45
C GLY A 152 5.14 4.85 4.27
N LEU A 153 6.12 4.93 5.17
CA LEU A 153 7.32 4.07 5.14
C LEU A 153 6.97 2.58 5.22
N CYS A 154 6.00 2.19 6.05
CA CYS A 154 5.56 0.79 6.12
C CYS A 154 4.93 0.32 4.80
N ILE A 155 4.13 1.15 4.11
CA ILE A 155 3.56 0.79 2.80
C ILE A 155 4.66 0.53 1.79
N ILE A 156 5.65 1.41 1.65
CA ILE A 156 6.71 1.21 0.64
C ILE A 156 7.55 -0.03 0.94
N ILE A 157 7.82 -0.32 2.21
CA ILE A 157 8.49 -1.57 2.59
C ILE A 157 7.62 -2.78 2.18
N SER A 158 6.32 -2.74 2.44
CA SER A 158 5.40 -3.82 2.01
C SER A 158 5.40 -3.99 0.48
N VAL A 159 5.42 -2.89 -0.28
CA VAL A 159 5.53 -2.89 -1.74
C VAL A 159 6.84 -3.53 -2.21
N GLU A 160 7.98 -3.21 -1.58
CA GLU A 160 9.26 -3.81 -1.93
C GLU A 160 9.33 -5.29 -1.57
N VAL A 161 8.76 -5.70 -0.43
CA VAL A 161 8.65 -7.12 -0.05
C VAL A 161 7.81 -7.88 -1.08
N MET A 162 6.68 -7.29 -1.51
CA MET A 162 5.83 -7.87 -2.55
C MET A 162 6.53 -7.93 -3.92
N ARG A 163 7.33 -6.91 -4.25
CA ARG A 163 8.13 -6.91 -5.47
C ARG A 163 9.19 -8.01 -5.44
N GLN A 164 9.87 -8.19 -4.31
CA GLN A 164 10.86 -9.25 -4.13
C GLN A 164 10.23 -10.64 -4.16
N SER A 165 9.03 -10.82 -3.61
CA SER A 165 8.33 -12.11 -3.63
C SER A 165 7.96 -12.50 -5.07
N VAL A 166 7.47 -11.57 -5.88
CA VAL A 166 7.17 -11.79 -7.30
C VAL A 166 8.45 -12.04 -8.10
N LYS A 167 9.51 -11.26 -7.87
CA LYS A 167 10.78 -11.42 -8.59
C LYS A 167 11.41 -12.80 -8.37
N ARG A 168 11.47 -13.27 -7.12
CA ARG A 168 11.99 -14.61 -6.78
C ARG A 168 11.15 -15.74 -7.36
N MET A 169 9.85 -15.50 -7.53
CA MET A 169 8.95 -16.49 -8.13
C MET A 169 9.23 -16.71 -9.61
N ILE A 170 9.50 -15.62 -10.35
CA ILE A 170 9.83 -15.70 -11.78
C ILE A 170 11.22 -16.29 -12.00
N ASP A 171 12.17 -16.01 -11.10
CA ASP A 171 13.54 -16.53 -11.16
C ASP A 171 13.64 -18.03 -10.80
N SER A 172 12.56 -18.63 -10.28
CA SER A 172 12.52 -20.04 -9.91
C SER A 172 12.28 -20.91 -11.15
N ASP A 173 13.26 -21.74 -11.51
CA ASP A 173 13.27 -22.63 -12.69
C ASP A 173 12.09 -23.63 -12.76
N GLU A 174 11.34 -23.81 -11.66
CA GLU A 174 10.19 -24.71 -11.59
C GLU A 174 8.86 -24.09 -12.06
N THR A 175 8.81 -22.80 -12.41
CA THR A 175 7.53 -22.13 -12.69
C THR A 175 7.39 -21.67 -14.15
N ILE A 176 6.23 -21.95 -14.75
CA ILE A 176 5.88 -21.65 -16.15
C ILE A 176 5.55 -20.16 -16.43
N TRP A 177 5.73 -19.27 -15.45
CA TRP A 177 5.31 -17.86 -15.52
C TRP A 177 6.43 -16.99 -16.06
N ILE A 178 6.24 -16.41 -17.25
CA ILE A 178 7.29 -15.64 -17.95
C ILE A 178 6.97 -14.15 -17.96
N GLU A 179 5.68 -13.78 -18.00
CA GLU A 179 5.24 -12.39 -18.04
C GLU A 179 4.55 -12.02 -16.73
N TYR A 180 4.98 -10.90 -16.15
CA TYR A 180 4.32 -10.27 -15.02
C TYR A 180 4.05 -8.81 -15.34
N TYR A 181 2.91 -8.32 -14.86
CA TYR A 181 2.59 -6.90 -14.92
C TYR A 181 1.94 -6.46 -13.62
N TYR A 182 2.31 -5.26 -13.17
CA TYR A 182 1.71 -4.64 -12.00
C TYR A 182 0.30 -4.16 -12.36
N SER A 183 -0.64 -4.40 -11.45
CA SER A 183 -2.02 -3.94 -11.58
C SER A 183 -2.27 -2.67 -10.76
N TRP A 184 -3.50 -2.17 -10.83
CA TRP A 184 -3.90 -0.88 -10.26
C TRP A 184 -3.72 -0.78 -8.74
N SER A 185 -3.76 -1.89 -7.98
CA SER A 185 -3.54 -1.85 -6.52
C SER A 185 -2.10 -1.45 -6.19
N PHE A 186 -1.13 -1.86 -7.01
CA PHE A 186 0.27 -1.47 -6.86
C PHE A 186 0.44 0.03 -7.05
N THR A 187 -0.14 0.59 -8.11
CA THR A 187 -0.11 2.05 -8.35
C THR A 187 -0.83 2.82 -7.23
N CYS A 188 -1.90 2.25 -6.69
CA CYS A 188 -2.65 2.83 -5.57
C CYS A 188 -1.81 2.85 -4.28
N ALA A 189 -1.05 1.79 -4.00
CA ALA A 189 -0.11 1.72 -2.89
C ALA A 189 1.02 2.76 -3.02
N CYS A 190 1.62 2.89 -4.21
CA CYS A 190 2.65 3.90 -4.47
C CYS A 190 2.09 5.33 -4.35
N ALA A 191 0.90 5.59 -4.88
CA ALA A 191 0.23 6.88 -4.73
C ALA A 191 -0.03 7.18 -3.24
N SER A 192 -0.58 6.21 -2.50
CA SER A 192 -0.80 6.34 -1.06
C SER A 192 0.49 6.66 -0.29
N PHE A 193 1.59 5.95 -0.59
CA PHE A 193 2.91 6.24 -0.02
C PHE A 193 3.31 7.70 -0.22
N THR A 194 3.25 8.19 -1.46
CA THR A 194 3.65 9.58 -1.76
C THR A 194 2.75 10.59 -1.04
N LEU A 195 1.44 10.35 -1.02
CA LEU A 195 0.48 11.23 -0.36
C LEU A 195 0.69 11.26 1.16
N LEU A 196 0.87 10.10 1.80
CA LEU A 196 1.06 10.00 3.25
C LEU A 196 2.41 10.56 3.71
N ILE A 197 3.49 10.35 2.96
CA ILE A 197 4.80 10.94 3.28
C ILE A 197 4.78 12.46 3.11
N LEU A 198 4.29 12.95 1.97
CA LEU A 198 4.27 14.39 1.71
C LEU A 198 3.33 15.11 2.67
N SER A 199 2.16 14.54 2.98
CA SER A 199 1.23 15.12 3.95
C SER A 199 1.76 15.04 5.38
N GLY A 200 2.40 13.94 5.79
CA GLY A 200 3.06 13.81 7.09
C GLY A 200 4.19 14.82 7.27
N ALA A 201 5.05 14.98 6.25
CA ALA A 201 6.12 15.98 6.25
C ALA A 201 5.57 17.41 6.25
N ALA A 202 4.52 17.69 5.46
CA ALA A 202 3.87 19.00 5.45
C ALA A 202 3.23 19.34 6.80
N LEU A 203 2.55 18.39 7.46
CA LEU A 203 2.03 18.56 8.81
C LEU A 203 3.14 18.87 9.81
N LEU A 204 4.29 18.18 9.73
CA LEU A 204 5.43 18.46 10.57
C LEU A 204 5.97 19.87 10.34
N LEU A 205 6.18 20.28 9.09
CA LEU A 205 6.69 21.61 8.76
C LEU A 205 5.75 22.73 9.20
N ILE A 206 4.43 22.52 9.16
CA ILE A 206 3.44 23.52 9.58
C ILE A 206 3.27 23.56 11.11
N SER A 207 3.44 22.42 11.78
CA SER A 207 3.36 22.32 13.25
C SER A 207 4.67 22.67 13.96
N MET A 208 5.77 22.73 13.22
CA MET A 208 7.02 23.27 13.71
C MET A 208 6.98 24.80 13.71
N PRO A 209 7.43 25.43 14.80
CA PRO A 209 7.56 26.87 14.87
C PRO A 209 8.56 27.33 13.81
N HIS A 210 8.33 28.53 13.29
CA HIS A 210 9.18 29.07 12.23
C HIS A 210 10.62 29.18 12.73
N MET A 211 11.58 28.94 11.84
CA MET A 211 12.99 29.05 12.21
C MET A 211 13.26 30.51 12.64
N PRO A 212 13.85 30.72 13.82
CA PRO A 212 14.09 32.07 14.34
C PRO A 212 14.96 32.83 13.36
N ARG A 213 14.47 33.96 12.87
CA ARG A 213 15.22 34.83 11.95
C ARG A 213 16.08 35.83 12.71
N ASN A 214 15.68 36.11 13.95
CA ASN A 214 16.33 37.07 14.82
C ASN A 214 17.00 36.36 16.00
N PRO A 215 18.13 36.88 16.52
CA PRO A 215 18.90 36.22 17.59
C PRO A 215 18.20 36.20 18.96
N TRP A 216 17.09 36.90 19.13
CA TRP A 216 16.28 36.91 20.36
C TRP A 216 15.02 36.03 20.27
N GLU A 217 14.73 35.44 19.11
CA GLU A 217 13.62 34.49 18.95
C GLU A 217 14.09 33.10 19.37
N THR A 218 13.35 32.44 20.26
CA THR A 218 13.59 31.05 20.63
C THR A 218 12.58 30.14 19.95
N CYS A 219 13.01 28.97 19.48
CA CYS A 219 12.15 28.02 18.75
C CYS A 219 10.89 27.58 19.54
N MET A 220 10.82 27.77 20.85
CA MET A 220 9.61 27.56 21.66
C MET A 220 9.49 28.73 22.63
N ASP A 221 9.34 29.94 22.09
CA ASP A 221 8.94 31.07 22.92
C ASP A 221 7.53 30.82 23.45
N ALA A 222 7.38 30.95 24.77
CA ALA A 222 6.06 31.01 25.37
C ALA A 222 5.31 32.19 24.75
N GLU A 223 4.10 31.95 24.24
CA GLU A 223 3.20 33.06 23.89
C GLU A 223 3.12 33.97 25.12
N PRO A 224 3.33 35.29 24.97
CA PRO A 224 3.23 36.20 26.10
C PRO A 224 1.84 36.02 26.69
N ASP A 225 1.78 35.72 28.00
CA ASP A 225 0.53 35.66 28.75
C ASP A 225 -0.28 36.90 28.37
N THR A 226 -1.38 36.70 27.66
CA THR A 226 -2.34 37.77 27.42
C THR A 226 -2.94 38.10 28.77
N LEU A 227 -2.32 39.08 29.44
CA LEU A 227 -3.01 39.86 30.46
C LEU A 227 -4.22 40.50 29.77
N ASP A 228 -5.39 40.15 30.32
CA ASP A 228 -6.75 40.62 30.05
C ASP A 228 -7.64 39.77 29.12
#